data_AF-A0A352T8X5-F1
#
_entry.id   AF-A0A352T8X5-F1
#
_cell.length_a   1.000
_cell.length_b   1.000
_cell.length_c   1.000
_cell.angle_alpha   90.00
_cell.angle_beta   90.00
_cell.angle_gamma   90.00
#
_symmetry.space_group_name_H-M   'P 1'
#
loop_
_entity.id
_entity.type
_entity.pdbx_description
1 polymer ?
#
loop_
_entity_poly.entity_id
_entity_poly.type
_entity_poly.pdbx_seq_one_letter_code
_entity_poly.pdbx_strand_id
1 'polypeptide(L)'
;MLSRIVSTAPVFLLVAARCFALILTMPLLSNSMISRRAKVALAAYLAYFILPQVSLNEGMYAAYSSFITATGSFNLDYAFLLAGEVLIGIIMGFFVTVIFG
;
A
#
# COMPACT_ATOMS: atom_id res chain seq x y z
N MET A 1 13.97 -13.62 -7.70
CA MET A 1 12.72 -12.96 -7.28
C MET A 1 12.89 -12.10 -6.03
N LEU A 2 13.54 -12.59 -4.96
CA LEU A 2 13.83 -11.77 -3.75
C LEU A 2 14.62 -10.49 -4.04
N SER A 3 15.61 -10.56 -4.95
CA SER A 3 16.41 -9.39 -5.37
C SER A 3 15.60 -8.30 -6.08
N ARG A 4 14.47 -8.64 -6.69
CA ARG A 4 13.56 -7.67 -7.33
C ARG A 4 12.68 -6.99 -6.29
N ILE A 5 12.22 -7.71 -5.27
CA ILE A 5 11.48 -7.15 -4.13
C ILE A 5 12.37 -6.20 -3.32
N VAL A 6 13.64 -6.56 -3.10
CA VAL A 6 14.61 -5.69 -2.42
C VAL A 6 14.93 -4.45 -3.26
N SER A 7 15.05 -4.60 -4.58
CA SER A 7 15.27 -3.48 -5.50
C SER A 7 14.07 -2.53 -5.60
N THR A 8 12.84 -3.02 -5.40
CA THR A 8 11.60 -2.23 -5.43
C THR A 8 10.96 -2.06 -4.04
N ALA A 9 11.76 -2.24 -2.98
CA ALA A 9 11.31 -2.19 -1.58
C ALA A 9 10.51 -0.93 -1.20
N PRO A 10 10.89 0.30 -1.64
CA PRO A 10 10.10 1.49 -1.30
C PRO A 10 8.70 1.47 -1.93
N VAL A 11 8.53 0.88 -3.11
CA VAL A 11 7.21 0.79 -3.76
C VAL A 11 6.35 -0.27 -3.08
N PHE A 12 6.95 -1.40 -2.70
CA PHE A 12 6.26 -2.45 -1.95
C PHE A 12 5.64 -1.89 -0.66
N LEU A 13 6.38 -1.05 0.06
CA LEU A 13 5.94 -0.48 1.32
C LEU A 13 4.79 0.53 1.12
N LEU A 14 4.82 1.33 0.04
CA LEU A 14 3.71 2.23 -0.33
C LEU A 14 2.43 1.44 -0.64
N VAL A 15 2.53 0.39 -1.46
CA VAL A 15 1.40 -0.49 -1.79
C VAL A 15 0.86 -1.17 -0.53
N ALA A 16 1.74 -1.69 0.32
CA ALA A 16 1.37 -2.35 1.57
C ALA A 16 0.66 -1.39 2.53
N ALA A 17 1.13 -0.14 2.64
CA ALA A 17 0.51 0.89 3.45
C ALA A 17 -0.92 1.20 2.97
N ARG A 18 -1.13 1.33 1.65
CA ARG A 18 -2.47 1.53 1.07
C ARG A 18 -3.39 0.34 1.32
N CYS A 19 -2.93 -0.89 1.05
CA CYS A 19 -3.71 -2.11 1.27
C CYS A 19 -4.08 -2.27 2.75
N PHE A 20 -3.16 -1.95 3.66
CA PHE A 20 -3.41 -2.01 5.09
C PHE A 20 -4.47 -1.00 5.53
N ALA A 21 -4.36 0.25 5.07
CA ALA A 21 -5.35 1.29 5.34
C ALA A 21 -6.75 0.89 4.84
N LEU A 22 -6.84 0.37 3.60
CA LEU A 22 -8.08 -0.16 3.02
C LEU A 22 -8.71 -1.27 3.87
N ILE A 23 -7.93 -2.28 4.27
CA ILE A 23 -8.45 -3.42 5.03
C ILE A 23 -8.96 -2.99 6.41
N LEU A 24 -8.35 -1.96 7.01
CA LEU A 24 -8.81 -1.44 8.31
C LEU A 24 -10.11 -0.64 8.20
N THR A 25 -10.29 0.11 7.12
CA THR A 25 -11.44 1.00 6.93
C THR A 25 -12.62 0.35 6.22
N MET A 26 -12.42 -0.79 5.55
CA MET A 26 -13.48 -1.49 4.82
C MET A 26 -14.42 -2.25 5.79
N PRO A 27 -15.74 -2.00 5.75
CA PRO A 27 -16.67 -2.45 6.79
C PRO A 27 -16.79 -3.98 6.87
N LEU A 28 -16.73 -4.66 5.71
CA LEU A 28 -16.81 -6.12 5.60
C LEU A 28 -15.63 -6.83 6.28
N LEU A 29 -14.45 -6.21 6.28
CA LEU A 29 -13.21 -6.78 6.84
C LEU A 29 -12.84 -6.16 8.19
N SER A 30 -13.46 -5.03 8.57
CA SER A 30 -13.23 -4.35 9.84
C SER A 30 -13.91 -5.04 11.03
N ASN A 31 -14.73 -6.07 10.81
CA ASN A 31 -15.39 -6.83 11.88
C ASN A 31 -14.39 -7.54 12.83
N SER A 32 -14.81 -7.80 14.07
CA SER A 32 -14.04 -8.50 15.12
C SER A 32 -13.83 -9.99 14.81
N MET A 33 -14.53 -10.53 13.81
CA MET A 33 -14.38 -11.91 13.34
C MET A 33 -12.99 -12.24 12.78
N ILE A 34 -12.21 -11.25 12.33
CA ILE A 34 -10.88 -11.45 11.75
C ILE A 34 -9.82 -10.89 12.69
N SER A 35 -8.83 -11.72 13.08
CA SER A 35 -7.75 -11.28 13.97
C SER A 35 -6.88 -10.19 13.33
N ARG A 36 -6.39 -9.24 14.14
CA ARG A 36 -5.56 -8.12 13.65
C ARG A 36 -4.30 -8.59 12.93
N ARG A 37 -3.70 -9.70 13.39
CA ARG A 37 -2.52 -10.31 12.74
C ARG A 37 -2.85 -10.86 11.34
N ALA A 38 -4.03 -11.47 11.17
CA ALA A 38 -4.47 -11.94 9.86
C ALA A 38 -4.72 -10.78 8.88
N LYS A 39 -5.28 -9.65 9.34
CA LYS A 39 -5.47 -8.45 8.51
C LYS A 39 -4.14 -7.90 7.98
N VAL A 40 -3.12 -7.83 8.84
CA VAL A 40 -1.76 -7.40 8.46
C VAL A 40 -1.14 -8.38 7.46
N ALA A 41 -1.24 -9.68 7.70
CA ALA A 41 -0.71 -10.71 6.80
C ALA A 41 -1.40 -10.67 5.42
N LEU A 42 -2.72 -10.48 5.39
CA LEU A 42 -3.49 -10.32 4.16
C LEU A 42 -3.05 -9.09 3.36
N ALA A 43 -2.85 -7.95 4.04
CA ALA A 43 -2.38 -6.72 3.41
C ALA A 43 -1.01 -6.90 2.75
N ALA A 44 -0.08 -7.54 3.47
CA ALA A 44 1.26 -7.82 2.95
C ALA A 44 1.23 -8.83 1.78
N TYR A 45 0.35 -9.84 1.85
CA TYR A 45 0.19 -10.82 0.78
C TYR A 45 -0.42 -10.21 -0.49
N LEU A 46 -1.42 -9.33 -0.35
CA LEU A 46 -1.99 -8.57 -1.46
C LEU A 46 -0.95 -7.64 -2.09
N ALA A 47 -0.16 -6.94 -1.27
CA ALA A 47 0.92 -6.09 -1.77
C ALA A 47 1.97 -6.90 -2.56
N TYR A 48 2.28 -8.11 -2.10
CA TYR A 48 3.19 -9.02 -2.81
C TYR A 48 2.61 -9.48 -4.16
N PHE A 49 1.32 -9.78 -4.21
CA PHE A 49 0.64 -10.20 -5.44
C PHE A 49 0.56 -9.07 -6.49
N ILE A 50 0.41 -7.83 -6.03
CA ILE A 50 0.30 -6.64 -6.90
C ILE A 50 1.69 -6.17 -7.38
N LEU A 51 2.76 -6.45 -6.64
CA LEU A 51 4.12 -6.03 -6.96
C LEU A 51 4.60 -6.28 -8.41
N PRO A 52 4.38 -7.45 -9.04
CA PRO A 52 4.80 -7.67 -10.43
C PRO A 52 4.08 -6.76 -11.45
N GLN A 53 2.91 -6.21 -11.09
CA GLN A 53 2.14 -5.29 -11.93
C GLN A 53 2.52 -3.83 -11.70
N VAL A 54 3.33 -3.54 -10.69
CA VAL A 54 3.73 -2.17 -10.35
C VAL A 54 5.13 -1.91 -10.89
N SER A 55 5.20 -1.07 -11.94
CA SER A 55 6.45 -0.58 -12.51
C SER A 55 6.66 0.90 -12.17
N LEU A 56 7.92 1.29 -11.96
CA LEU A 56 8.32 2.69 -11.78
C LEU A 56 8.51 3.41 -13.12
N ASN A 57 8.69 2.67 -14.21
CA ASN A 57 8.83 3.25 -15.55
C ASN A 57 7.47 3.45 -16.23
N GLU A 58 6.46 2.67 -15.86
CA GLU A 58 5.14 2.70 -16.50
C GLU A 58 4.03 2.44 -15.46
N GLY A 59 2.98 3.25 -15.46
CA GLY A 59 1.79 3.08 -14.62
C GLY A 59 1.64 4.09 -13.48
N MET A 60 0.82 3.73 -12.49
CA MET A 60 0.32 4.65 -11.46
C MET A 60 1.41 5.23 -10.54
N TYR A 61 2.58 4.58 -10.47
CA TYR A 61 3.71 5.01 -9.65
C TYR A 61 4.84 5.66 -10.45
N ALA A 62 4.67 5.82 -11.77
CA ALA A 62 5.67 6.47 -12.63
C ALA A 62 5.90 7.94 -12.24
N ALA A 63 4.85 8.63 -11.76
CA ALA A 63 4.95 9.99 -11.23
C ALA A 63 5.78 10.08 -9.93
N TYR A 64 5.97 8.97 -9.21
CA TYR A 64 6.75 8.92 -7.98
C TYR A 64 8.22 8.55 -8.22
N SER A 65 8.60 8.24 -9.47
CA SER A 65 9.97 7.85 -9.84
C SER A 65 11.02 8.93 -9.53
N SER A 66 10.64 10.22 -9.55
CA SER A 66 11.52 11.34 -9.19
C SER A 66 11.74 11.47 -7.67
N PHE A 67 10.80 10.98 -6.86
CA PHE A 67 10.81 11.08 -5.40
C PHE A 67 11.31 9.79 -4.72
N ILE A 68 11.32 8.67 -5.45
CA ILE A 68 11.78 7.36 -4.98
C ILE A 68 13.19 7.12 -5.50
N THR A 69 14.20 7.32 -4.66
CA THR A 69 15.58 7.05 -5.02
C THR A 69 15.84 5.54 -5.05
N ALA A 70 16.50 5.05 -6.11
CA ALA A 70 16.83 3.63 -6.31
C ALA A 70 17.70 3.00 -5.18
N THR A 71 18.31 3.84 -4.34
CA THR A 71 19.10 3.43 -3.17
C THR A 71 18.29 3.24 -1.88
N GLY A 72 16.96 3.45 -1.90
CA GLY A 72 16.11 3.21 -0.73
C GLY A 72 16.32 4.23 0.40
N SER A 73 16.77 5.45 0.08
CA SER A 73 16.89 6.52 1.08
C SER A 73 15.50 6.96 1.52
N PHE A 74 15.14 6.64 2.77
CA PHE A 74 13.92 7.10 3.42
C PHE A 74 14.04 8.60 3.74
N ASN A 75 13.82 9.46 2.75
CA ASN A 75 13.77 10.91 2.92
C ASN A 75 12.40 11.37 3.46
N LEU A 76 12.32 12.62 3.94
CA LEU A 76 11.07 13.24 4.39
C LEU A 76 9.97 13.19 3.32
N ASP A 77 10.34 13.37 2.05
CA ASP A 77 9.40 13.31 0.91
C ASP A 77 8.75 11.93 0.77
N TYR A 78 9.50 10.86 1.07
CA TYR A 78 8.97 9.50 1.07
C TYR A 78 7.98 9.27 2.21
N ALA A 79 8.19 9.89 3.38
CA ALA A 79 7.24 9.82 4.49
C ALA A 79 5.92 10.53 4.15
N PHE A 80 5.97 11.67 3.44
CA PHE A 80 4.77 12.34 2.93
C PHE A 80 4.04 11.51 1.87
N LEU A 81 4.77 10.86 0.97
CA LEU A 81 4.20 9.91 0.00
C LEU A 81 3.48 8.76 0.71
N LEU A 82 4.12 8.15 1.71
CA LEU A 82 3.54 7.07 2.49
C LEU A 82 2.27 7.51 3.23
N ALA A 83 2.29 8.70 3.84
CA ALA A 83 1.10 9.27 4.47
C ALA A 83 -0.03 9.50 3.45
N GLY A 84 0.29 9.95 2.25
CA GLY A 84 -0.66 10.09 1.15
C GLY A 84 -1.28 8.76 0.73
N GLU A 85 -0.48 7.71 0.61
CA GLU A 85 -0.96 6.36 0.28
C GLU A 85 -1.91 5.78 1.33
N VAL A 86 -1.62 6.04 2.61
CA VAL A 86 -2.50 5.68 3.72
C VAL A 86 -3.81 6.46 3.63
N LEU A 87 -3.76 7.77 3.39
CA LEU A 87 -4.94 8.61 3.23
C LEU A 87 -5.85 8.14 2.08
N ILE A 88 -5.26 7.81 0.92
CA ILE A 88 -6.01 7.25 -0.21
C ILE A 88 -6.72 5.96 0.21
N GLY A 89 -6.04 5.07 0.92
CA GLY A 89 -6.65 3.83 1.41
C GLY A 89 -7.79 4.06 2.40
N ILE A 90 -7.66 5.07 3.28
CA ILE A 90 -8.71 5.46 4.21
C ILE A 90 -9.93 5.99 3.46
N ILE A 91 -9.73 6.92 2.53
CA ILE A 91 -10.79 7.55 1.74
C ILE A 91 -11.55 6.49 0.94
N MET A 92 -10.83 5.57 0.30
CA MET A 92 -11.43 4.48 -0.46
C MET A 92 -12.29 3.56 0.43
N GLY A 93 -11.79 3.15 1.60
CA GLY A 93 -12.58 2.33 2.52
C GLY A 93 -13.76 3.08 3.13
N PHE A 94 -13.64 4.40 3.34
CA PHE A 94 -14.75 5.26 3.73
C PHE A 94 -15.84 5.30 2.65
N PHE A 95 -15.49 5.50 1.37
CA PHE A 95 -16.46 5.45 0.28
C PHE A 95 -17.17 4.09 0.18
N VAL A 96 -16.43 2.99 0.35
CA VAL A 96 -17.04 1.65 0.41
C VAL A 96 -17.98 1.54 1.61
N THR A 97 -17.63 2.14 2.74
CA THR A 97 -18.50 2.18 3.93
C THR A 97 -19.80 2.92 3.67
N VAL A 98 -19.76 4.06 2.96
CA VAL A 98 -20.98 4.82 2.59
C VAL A 98 -21.92 4.00 1.69
N ILE A 99 -21.40 3.07 0.89
CA ILE A 99 -22.22 2.23 0.00
C ILE A 99 -22.88 1.07 0.76
N PHE A 100 -22.18 0.47 1.73
CA PHE A 100 -22.61 -0.75 2.43
C PHE A 100 -23.10 -0.54 3.86
N GLY A 101 -22.98 0.67 4.41
CA GLY A 101 -23.45 1.08 5.72
C GLY A 101 -24.79 1.77 5.66
#